data_AF-A0A7V1BTP5-F1
#
_entry.id   AF-A0A7V1BTP5-F1
#
_cell.length_a   1.000
_cell.length_b   1.000
_cell.length_c   1.000
_cell.angle_alpha   90.00
_cell.angle_beta   90.00
_cell.angle_gamma   90.00
#
_symmetry.space_group_name_H-M   'P 1'
#
loop_
_entity.id
_entity.type
_entity.pdbx_description
1 polymer ?
#
loop_
_entity_poly.entity_id
_entity_poly.type
_entity_poly.pdbx_seq_one_letter_code
_entity_poly.pdbx_strand_id
1 'polypeptide(L)'
;MKKIFILLLVSSSVLLAQSAGNTGLSFLKFGFGARNIAMGDAGASASNDLTALYYNPARLTSVKMNEVLFMHNEWIQDVSSEVFGIKWNMFGLPWAAGFNYTSISDIEIRTRPGEPDSKFNASYFFGSLSTGFHIVNDLSFGTTIKYLYEG
;
A
#
# COMPACT_ATOMS: atom_id res chain seq x y z
N MET A 1 -18.81 0.78 27.94
CA MET A 1 -17.54 1.28 27.35
C MET A 1 -16.31 0.56 27.91
N LYS A 2 -16.03 0.56 29.23
CA LYS A 2 -14.86 -0.13 29.81
C LYS A 2 -14.77 -1.64 29.48
N LYS A 3 -15.91 -2.36 29.47
CA LYS A 3 -15.95 -3.80 29.15
C LYS A 3 -15.63 -4.13 27.68
N ILE A 4 -15.99 -3.25 26.74
CA ILE A 4 -15.66 -3.40 25.31
C ILE A 4 -14.17 -3.17 25.08
N PHE A 5 -13.60 -2.19 25.77
CA PHE A 5 -12.17 -1.89 25.71
C PHE A 5 -11.32 -3.05 26.22
N ILE A 6 -11.75 -3.70 27.32
CA ILE A 6 -11.10 -4.91 27.86
C ILE A 6 -11.22 -6.09 26.89
N LEU A 7 -12.37 -6.28 26.23
CA LEU A 7 -12.55 -7.36 25.26
C LEU A 7 -11.63 -7.19 24.03
N LEU A 8 -11.47 -5.96 23.55
CA LEU A 8 -10.54 -5.61 22.47
C LEU A 8 -9.08 -5.85 22.88
N LEU A 9 -8.70 -5.50 24.11
CA LEU A 9 -7.37 -5.73 24.68
C LEU A 9 -7.01 -7.21 24.85
N VAL A 10 -7.99 -8.08 25.14
CA VAL A 10 -7.78 -9.52 25.25
C VAL A 10 -7.69 -10.20 23.87
N SER A 11 -8.33 -9.63 22.84
CA SER A 11 -8.22 -10.16 21.47
C SER A 11 -6.85 -9.91 20.82
N SER A 12 -6.13 -8.86 21.22
CA SER A 12 -4.82 -8.52 20.65
C SER A 12 -3.67 -9.39 21.17
N SER A 13 -3.86 -10.16 22.25
CA SER A 13 -2.82 -11.05 22.79
C SER A 13 -2.63 -12.36 22.01
N VAL A 14 -3.46 -12.64 20.99
CA VAL A 14 -3.35 -13.86 20.16
C VAL A 14 -2.59 -13.59 18.84
N LEU A 15 -1.80 -12.51 18.77
CA LEU A 15 -0.97 -12.23 17.60
C LEU A 15 0.24 -13.18 17.59
N LEU A 16 0.14 -14.26 16.81
CA LEU A 16 1.29 -15.07 16.42
C LEU A 16 2.22 -14.19 15.58
N ALA A 17 3.44 -13.97 16.04
CA ALA A 17 4.45 -13.29 15.24
C ALA A 17 4.69 -14.09 13.95
N GLN A 18 4.37 -13.50 12.79
CA GLN A 18 4.72 -14.09 11.52
C GLN A 18 6.25 -14.11 11.39
N SER A 19 6.82 -15.24 10.95
CA SER A 19 8.25 -15.34 10.64
C SER A 19 8.61 -14.25 9.63
N ALA A 20 9.48 -13.32 10.01
CA ALA A 20 9.99 -12.31 9.10
C ALA A 20 10.70 -12.97 7.90
N GLY A 21 10.45 -12.46 6.69
CA GLY A 21 11.25 -12.80 5.50
C GLY A 21 10.76 -13.96 4.61
N ASN A 22 9.71 -14.68 4.98
CA ASN A 22 9.10 -15.73 4.13
C ASN A 22 7.81 -15.29 3.42
N THR A 23 7.64 -13.98 3.21
CA THR A 23 6.46 -13.41 2.58
C THR A 23 6.77 -13.04 1.13
N GLY A 24 6.01 -13.56 0.17
CA GLY A 24 6.02 -13.06 -1.21
C GLY A 24 5.54 -11.60 -1.30
N LEU A 25 5.43 -11.05 -2.52
CA LEU A 25 4.87 -9.71 -2.76
C LEU A 25 5.61 -8.57 -2.04
N SER A 26 6.95 -8.62 -1.95
CA SER A 26 7.76 -7.61 -1.25
C SER A 26 7.63 -6.18 -1.83
N PHE A 27 7.17 -6.04 -3.07
CA PHE A 27 6.87 -4.74 -3.69
C PHE A 27 5.81 -3.93 -2.91
N LEU A 28 4.96 -4.59 -2.09
CA LEU A 28 3.99 -3.91 -1.21
C LEU A 28 4.63 -3.18 -0.03
N LYS A 29 5.95 -3.22 0.11
CA LYS A 29 6.68 -2.41 1.10
C LYS A 29 7.14 -1.08 0.53
N PHE A 30 7.01 -0.88 -0.78
CA PHE A 30 7.57 0.26 -1.46
C PHE A 30 6.69 1.48 -1.16
N GLY A 31 7.28 2.59 -0.72
CA GLY A 31 6.50 3.75 -0.31
C GLY A 31 5.66 4.35 -1.44
N PHE A 32 4.52 4.93 -1.07
CA PHE A 32 3.61 5.65 -1.97
C PHE A 32 3.58 7.15 -1.68
N GLY A 33 3.67 7.95 -2.74
CA GLY A 33 3.65 9.41 -2.69
C GLY A 33 4.96 9.99 -2.15
N ALA A 34 5.55 10.91 -2.93
CA ALA A 34 6.83 11.53 -2.61
C ALA A 34 6.88 12.16 -1.20
N ARG A 35 5.76 12.76 -0.73
CA ARG A 35 5.68 13.34 0.61
C ARG A 35 5.82 12.30 1.72
N ASN A 36 5.15 11.14 1.62
CA ASN A 36 5.26 10.13 2.67
C ASN A 36 6.65 9.49 2.67
N ILE A 37 7.20 9.22 1.48
CA ILE A 37 8.54 8.68 1.32
C ILE A 37 9.58 9.61 1.96
N ALA A 38 9.50 10.92 1.69
CA ALA A 38 10.37 11.92 2.29
C ALA A 38 10.22 12.04 3.82
N MET A 39 9.09 11.62 4.37
CA MET A 39 8.82 11.55 5.82
C MET A 39 9.19 10.20 6.44
N GLY A 40 9.91 9.33 5.72
CA GLY A 40 10.28 8.00 6.20
C GLY A 40 9.09 7.03 6.22
N ASP A 41 8.24 7.08 5.20
CA ASP A 41 7.04 6.25 5.03
C ASP A 41 6.03 6.33 6.19
N ALA A 42 5.97 7.48 6.88
CA ALA A 42 5.05 7.76 7.98
C ALA A 42 3.58 7.99 7.56
N GLY A 43 3.17 7.47 6.39
CA GLY A 43 1.85 7.73 5.81
C GLY A 43 0.68 7.20 6.65
N ALA A 44 0.89 6.18 7.49
CA ALA A 44 -0.15 5.60 8.33
C ALA A 44 -0.88 6.65 9.20
N SER A 45 -0.15 7.66 9.68
CA SER A 45 -0.70 8.81 10.43
C SER A 45 -0.63 10.12 9.63
N ALA A 46 0.39 10.30 8.80
CA ALA A 46 0.68 11.58 8.15
C ALA A 46 -0.06 11.79 6.81
N SER A 47 -0.59 10.73 6.18
CA SER A 47 -1.34 10.86 4.93
C SER A 47 -2.58 11.70 5.15
N ASN A 48 -2.70 12.76 4.37
CA ASN A 48 -3.80 13.72 4.36
C ASN A 48 -4.31 13.99 2.93
N ASP A 49 -3.98 13.08 2.02
CA ASP A 49 -4.31 13.05 0.59
C ASP A 49 -4.65 11.60 0.17
N LEU A 50 -4.85 11.37 -1.12
CA LEU A 50 -5.14 10.08 -1.75
C LEU A 50 -4.13 8.97 -1.40
N THR A 51 -2.91 9.28 -0.97
CA THR A 51 -1.95 8.26 -0.52
C THR A 51 -2.46 7.46 0.69
N ALA A 52 -3.47 7.97 1.42
CA ALA A 52 -4.17 7.23 2.46
C ALA A 52 -4.73 5.89 1.98
N LEU A 53 -5.08 5.75 0.70
CA LEU A 53 -5.47 4.45 0.10
C LEU A 53 -4.40 3.35 0.30
N TYR A 54 -3.13 3.74 0.30
CA TYR A 54 -2.01 2.81 0.45
C TYR A 54 -1.69 2.54 1.93
N TYR A 55 -1.60 3.61 2.74
CA TYR A 55 -1.12 3.50 4.12
C TYR A 55 -2.22 3.27 5.15
N ASN A 56 -3.34 3.99 5.07
CA ASN A 56 -4.40 3.94 6.06
C ASN A 56 -5.74 4.46 5.51
N PRO A 57 -6.65 3.58 5.05
CA PRO A 57 -7.92 3.99 4.45
C PRO A 57 -8.83 4.77 5.40
N ALA A 58 -8.66 4.67 6.73
CA ALA A 58 -9.44 5.46 7.69
C ALA A 58 -9.16 6.96 7.55
N ARG A 59 -7.98 7.33 7.04
CA ARG A 59 -7.59 8.72 6.79
C ARG A 59 -8.26 9.32 5.54
N LEU A 60 -8.88 8.50 4.68
CA LEU A 60 -9.65 8.99 3.51
C LEU A 60 -10.80 9.91 3.93
N THR A 61 -11.33 9.76 5.15
CA THR A 61 -12.38 10.66 5.68
C THR A 61 -11.88 12.08 5.95
N SER A 62 -10.57 12.27 6.13
CA SER A 62 -9.95 13.59 6.30
C SER A 62 -9.69 14.29 4.96
N VAL A 63 -9.71 13.56 3.84
CA VAL A 63 -9.47 14.09 2.49
C VAL A 63 -10.79 14.63 1.93
N LYS A 64 -10.92 15.95 1.87
CA LYS A 64 -12.19 16.60 1.51
C LYS A 64 -12.45 16.63 0.00
N MET A 65 -11.42 16.88 -0.80
CA MET A 65 -11.53 17.11 -2.24
C MET A 65 -11.39 15.81 -3.03
N ASN A 66 -11.81 15.81 -4.29
CA ASN A 66 -11.50 14.72 -5.21
C ASN A 66 -10.05 14.90 -5.68
N GLU A 67 -9.33 13.79 -5.80
CA GLU A 67 -7.90 13.81 -6.10
C GLU A 67 -7.56 12.73 -7.12
N VAL A 68 -6.57 13.01 -7.95
CA VAL A 68 -5.96 12.04 -8.86
C VAL A 68 -4.46 12.09 -8.59
N LEU A 69 -3.82 10.93 -8.55
CA LEU A 69 -2.39 10.80 -8.31
C LEU A 69 -1.78 9.93 -9.41
N PHE A 70 -0.67 10.42 -9.96
CA PHE A 70 0.25 9.67 -10.79
C PHE A 70 1.62 9.74 -10.14
N MET A 71 2.31 8.61 -10.09
CA MET A 71 3.66 8.55 -9.54
C MET A 71 4.45 7.48 -10.28
N HIS A 72 5.67 7.85 -10.65
CA HIS A 72 6.73 6.94 -11.08
C HIS A 72 7.77 6.90 -9.96
N ASN A 73 8.23 5.70 -9.61
CA ASN A 73 9.26 5.50 -8.61
C ASN A 73 10.33 4.56 -9.14
N GLU A 74 11.58 4.98 -9.03
CA GLU A 74 12.76 4.20 -9.40
C GLU A 74 13.48 3.81 -8.10
N TRP A 75 13.76 2.52 -7.94
CA TRP A 75 14.52 1.98 -6.81
C TRP A 75 15.77 1.25 -7.31
N ILE A 76 16.61 0.83 -6.38
CA ILE A 76 17.89 0.18 -6.62
C ILE A 76 17.65 -1.18 -7.29
N GLN A 77 18.59 -1.63 -8.12
CA GLN A 77 18.47 -2.85 -8.93
C GLN A 77 17.38 -2.73 -10.02
N ASP A 78 17.26 -1.54 -10.61
CA ASP A 78 16.40 -1.28 -11.78
C ASP A 78 14.93 -1.65 -11.54
N VAL A 79 14.49 -1.52 -10.30
CA VAL A 79 13.12 -1.78 -9.89
C VAL A 79 12.32 -0.49 -10.09
N SER A 80 11.36 -0.53 -11.01
CA SER A 80 10.51 0.61 -11.32
C SER A 80 9.06 0.33 -10.97
N SER A 81 8.35 1.35 -10.50
CA SER A 81 6.95 1.28 -10.09
C SER A 81 6.14 2.43 -10.70
N GLU A 82 5.08 2.08 -11.43
CA GLU A 82 4.08 3.01 -11.93
C GLU A 82 2.84 2.94 -11.04
N VAL A 83 2.34 4.10 -10.62
CA VAL A 83 1.22 4.22 -9.70
C VAL A 83 0.18 5.17 -10.26
N PHE A 84 -1.07 4.74 -10.17
CA PHE A 84 -2.23 5.57 -10.39
C PHE A 84 -3.21 5.44 -9.22
N GLY A 85 -3.85 6.54 -8.86
CA GLY A 85 -4.96 6.53 -7.95
C GLY A 85 -5.97 7.63 -8.26
N ILE A 86 -7.21 7.39 -7.83
CA ILE A 86 -8.29 8.36 -7.85
C ILE A 86 -9.09 8.27 -6.56
N LYS A 87 -9.45 9.42 -6.01
CA LYS A 87 -10.36 9.55 -4.88
C LYS A 87 -11.57 10.38 -5.29
N TRP A 88 -12.74 9.89 -4.92
CA TRP A 88 -14.01 10.59 -5.12
C TRP A 88 -14.93 10.40 -3.91
N ASN A 89 -15.95 11.25 -3.79
CA ASN A 89 -16.99 11.09 -2.76
C ASN A 89 -18.28 10.57 -3.43
N MET A 90 -18.88 9.52 -2.87
CA MET A 90 -20.13 8.94 -3.36
C MET A 90 -20.95 8.39 -2.19
N PHE A 91 -22.26 8.65 -2.18
CA PHE A 91 -23.18 8.28 -1.09
C PHE A 91 -22.76 8.79 0.30
N GLY A 92 -22.13 9.96 0.37
CA GLY A 92 -21.63 10.53 1.63
C GLY A 92 -20.37 9.87 2.17
N LEU A 93 -19.74 8.96 1.41
CA LEU A 93 -18.52 8.26 1.77
C LEU A 93 -17.37 8.61 0.81
N PRO A 94 -16.13 8.76 1.31
CA PRO A 94 -14.95 8.78 0.46
C PRO A 94 -14.67 7.39 -0.10
N TRP A 95 -14.39 7.33 -1.39
CA TRP A 95 -13.93 6.15 -2.11
C TRP A 95 -12.59 6.46 -2.75
N ALA A 96 -11.68 5.51 -2.73
CA ALA A 96 -10.43 5.60 -3.44
C ALA A 96 -10.14 4.30 -4.16
N ALA A 97 -9.77 4.39 -5.43
CA ALA A 97 -9.27 3.28 -6.21
C ALA A 97 -7.84 3.59 -6.62
N GLY A 98 -7.00 2.57 -6.67
CA GLY A 98 -5.60 2.74 -7.05
C GLY A 98 -4.99 1.44 -7.46
N PHE A 99 -4.08 1.52 -8.43
CA PHE A 99 -3.32 0.38 -8.89
C PHE A 99 -1.85 0.75 -9.04
N ASN A 100 -1.03 -0.29 -9.04
CA ASN A 100 0.39 -0.19 -9.22
C ASN A 100 0.90 -1.36 -10.04
N TYR A 101 1.83 -1.03 -10.91
CA TYR A 101 2.61 -2.00 -11.64
C TYR A 101 4.07 -1.79 -11.26
N THR A 102 4.73 -2.85 -10.82
CA THR A 102 6.16 -2.83 -10.50
C THR A 102 6.87 -3.84 -11.37
N SER A 103 7.99 -3.45 -11.97
CA SER A 103 8.75 -4.31 -12.86
C SER A 103 10.23 -4.26 -12.58
N ILE A 104 10.89 -5.38 -12.82
CA ILE A 104 12.33 -5.55 -12.82
C ILE A 104 12.67 -6.22 -14.14
N SER A 105 13.49 -5.56 -14.94
CA SER A 105 13.88 -6.08 -16.26
C SER A 105 15.30 -6.63 -16.21
N ASP A 106 15.63 -7.46 -17.19
CA ASP A 106 17.01 -7.88 -17.46
C ASP A 106 17.72 -8.61 -16.32
N ILE A 107 16.97 -9.33 -15.47
CA ILE A 107 17.56 -10.11 -14.37
C ILE A 107 18.41 -11.24 -14.96
N GLU A 108 19.69 -11.22 -14.66
CA GLU A 108 20.68 -12.12 -15.24
C GLU A 108 20.71 -13.48 -14.52
N ILE A 109 20.59 -14.56 -15.29
CA ILE A 109 20.76 -15.92 -14.80
C ILE A 109 22.21 -16.36 -15.02
N ARG A 110 22.88 -16.79 -13.96
CA ARG A 110 24.25 -17.32 -14.01
C ARG A 110 24.38 -18.59 -13.20
N THR A 111 24.88 -19.65 -13.83
CA THR A 111 25.31 -20.87 -13.14
C THR A 111 26.81 -20.89 -12.84
N ARG A 112 27.59 -20.08 -13.58
CA ARG A 112 29.05 -19.94 -13.44
C ARG A 112 29.44 -18.46 -13.59
N PRO A 113 30.57 -18.02 -13.03
CA PRO A 113 31.08 -16.68 -13.26
C PRO A 113 31.36 -16.43 -14.75
N GLY A 114 30.91 -15.28 -15.29
CA GLY A 114 31.10 -14.90 -16.69
C GLY A 114 29.88 -14.19 -17.28
N GLU A 115 29.75 -14.28 -18.61
CA GLU A 115 28.57 -13.82 -19.35
C GLU A 115 27.30 -14.51 -18.85
N PRO A 116 26.16 -13.79 -18.79
CA PRO A 116 24.90 -14.37 -18.36
C PRO A 116 24.40 -15.46 -19.31
N ASP A 117 23.90 -16.56 -18.76
CA ASP A 117 23.35 -17.69 -19.51
C ASP A 117 22.03 -17.29 -20.20
N SER A 118 21.22 -16.48 -19.53
CA SER A 118 19.98 -15.90 -20.04
C SER A 118 19.53 -14.72 -19.16
N LYS A 119 18.42 -14.08 -19.54
CA LYS A 119 17.76 -13.03 -18.76
C LYS A 119 16.28 -13.34 -18.59
N PHE A 120 15.71 -12.88 -17.48
CA PHE A 120 14.27 -12.90 -17.26
C PHE A 120 13.80 -11.58 -16.64
N ASN A 121 12.50 -11.33 -16.72
CA ASN A 121 11.87 -10.17 -16.12
C ASN A 121 10.95 -10.63 -14.99
N ALA A 122 10.76 -9.77 -13.99
CA ALA A 122 9.78 -9.97 -12.93
C ALA A 122 8.76 -8.82 -12.97
N SER A 123 7.49 -9.15 -12.80
CA SER A 123 6.38 -8.20 -12.84
C SER A 123 5.43 -8.42 -11.67
N TYR A 124 4.99 -7.32 -11.08
CA TYR A 124 4.10 -7.31 -9.94
C TYR A 124 2.99 -6.31 -10.17
N PHE A 125 1.80 -6.65 -9.72
CA PHE A 125 0.66 -5.76 -9.82
C PHE A 125 -0.15 -5.78 -8.53
N PHE A 126 -0.64 -4.60 -8.14
CA PHE A 126 -1.81 -4.54 -7.27
C PHE A 126 -2.88 -3.63 -7.84
N GLY A 127 -4.13 -4.00 -7.60
CA GLY A 127 -5.29 -3.13 -7.74
C GLY A 127 -6.03 -3.06 -6.41
N SER A 128 -6.57 -1.90 -6.05
CA SER A 128 -7.22 -1.71 -4.76
C SER A 128 -8.42 -0.80 -4.83
N LEU A 129 -9.40 -1.08 -3.97
CA LEU A 129 -10.55 -0.23 -3.71
C LEU A 129 -10.69 -0.05 -2.19
N SER A 130 -10.79 1.20 -1.77
CA SER A 130 -10.79 1.60 -0.37
C SER A 130 -11.93 2.56 -0.08
N THR A 131 -12.45 2.51 1.15
CA THR A 131 -13.39 3.49 1.67
C THR A 131 -13.17 3.67 3.17
N GLY A 132 -13.71 4.74 3.73
CA GLY A 132 -13.69 5.00 5.16
C GLY A 132 -14.89 5.81 5.62
N PHE A 133 -15.17 5.77 6.92
CA PHE A 133 -16.26 6.51 7.54
C PHE A 133 -15.91 6.89 8.99
N HIS A 134 -16.55 7.96 9.48
CA HIS A 134 -16.44 8.36 10.88
C HIS A 134 -17.35 7.48 11.74
N ILE A 135 -16.80 6.89 12.80
CA ILE A 135 -17.58 6.21 13.85
C ILE A 135 -18.04 7.24 14.89
N VAL A 136 -17.10 8.08 15.34
CA VAL A 136 -17.35 9.28 16.16
C VAL A 136 -16.43 10.41 15.67
N ASN A 137 -16.59 11.63 16.21
CA ASN A 137 -15.85 12.81 15.74
C ASN A 137 -14.33 12.59 15.63
N ASP A 138 -13.73 11.86 16.58
CA ASP A 138 -12.28 11.63 16.64
C ASP A 138 -11.86 10.21 16.25
N LEU A 139 -12.79 9.36 15.78
CA LEU A 139 -12.51 7.98 15.41
C LEU A 139 -13.08 7.68 14.03
N SER A 140 -12.19 7.38 13.09
CA SER A 140 -12.54 6.89 11.75
C SER A 140 -12.19 5.43 11.61
N PHE A 141 -12.95 4.73 10.77
CA PHE A 141 -12.65 3.39 10.30
C PHE A 141 -12.47 3.41 8.79
N GLY A 142 -11.62 2.53 8.27
CA GLY A 142 -11.42 2.36 6.84
C GLY A 142 -11.19 0.90 6.50
N THR A 143 -11.55 0.55 5.28
CA THR A 143 -11.37 -0.78 4.73
C THR A 143 -10.83 -0.70 3.31
N THR A 144 -10.04 -1.69 2.93
CA THR A 144 -9.44 -1.81 1.61
C THR A 144 -9.51 -3.26 1.16
N ILE A 145 -9.93 -3.47 -0.08
CA ILE A 145 -9.80 -4.73 -0.78
C ILE A 145 -8.67 -4.56 -1.80
N LYS A 146 -7.74 -5.53 -1.86
CA LYS A 146 -6.63 -5.55 -2.82
C LYS A 146 -6.65 -6.85 -3.63
N TYR A 147 -6.45 -6.73 -4.93
CA TYR A 147 -6.07 -7.82 -5.83
C TYR A 147 -4.56 -7.72 -6.07
N LEU A 148 -3.85 -8.84 -5.95
CA LEU A 148 -2.39 -8.92 -5.99
C LEU A 148 -1.98 -9.96 -7.02
N TYR A 149 -0.98 -9.65 -7.82
CA TYR A 149 -0.42 -10.54 -8.82
C TYR A 149 1.11 -10.42 -8.84
N GLU A 150 1.77 -11.55 -9.05
CA GLU A 150 3.22 -11.72 -9.14
C GLU A 150 3.48 -12.72 -10.27
N GLY A 151 4.39 -12.37 -11.19
CA GLY A 151 4.69 -13.15 -12.39
C GLY A 151 6.07 -12.89 -12.96
#